data_AF-A0A644UF93-F1
#
_entry.id   AF-A0A644UF93-F1
#
_cell.length_a   1.000
_cell.length_b   1.000
_cell.length_c   1.000
_cell.angle_alpha   90.00
_cell.angle_beta   90.00
_cell.angle_gamma   90.00
#
_symmetry.space_group_name_H-M   'P 1'
#
loop_
_entity.id
_entity.type
_entity.pdbx_description
1 polymer ?
#
loop_
_entity_poly.entity_id
_entity_poly.type
_entity_poly.pdbx_seq_one_letter_code
_entity_poly.pdbx_strand_id
1 'polypeptide(L)'
;MNADHLMLRLRQIRKGSLPAESILEVVDPLLELLDLVTTDNVSIPAAGENSVFIAGDLFSADRKLLMQRNSDAEILLKAYGHKPLNPLSLIPEGSGWQPAMRISLTALIKNCTSIALFPEWGRSRDAQTQFLVASHLGYNVIML
;
A
#
# COMPACT_ATOMS: atom_id res chain seq x y z
N MET A 1 1.87 -17.05 -11.64
CA MET A 1 2.01 -17.18 -13.10
C MET A 1 3.43 -17.65 -13.37
N ASN A 2 3.62 -18.89 -13.85
CA ASN A 2 4.95 -19.52 -13.89
C ASN A 2 5.63 -19.33 -15.27
N ALA A 3 6.94 -19.58 -15.34
CA ALA A 3 7.74 -19.49 -16.57
C ALA A 3 7.20 -20.35 -17.73
N ASP A 4 6.45 -21.42 -17.44
CA ASP A 4 5.87 -22.30 -18.46
C ASP A 4 4.81 -21.59 -19.30
N HIS A 5 4.06 -20.66 -18.71
CA HIS A 5 3.05 -19.88 -19.44
C HIS A 5 3.68 -18.94 -20.47
N LEU A 6 4.76 -18.24 -20.08
CA LEU A 6 5.53 -17.39 -20.99
C LEU A 6 6.15 -18.21 -22.13
N MET A 7 6.76 -19.35 -21.80
CA MET A 7 7.34 -20.25 -22.80
C MET A 7 6.32 -20.79 -23.79
N LEU A 8 5.08 -21.04 -23.34
CA LEU A 8 3.99 -21.48 -24.21
C LEU A 8 3.59 -20.39 -25.21
N ARG A 9 3.43 -19.15 -24.75
CA ARG A 9 3.06 -18.01 -25.61
C ARG A 9 4.16 -17.68 -26.63
N LEU A 10 5.43 -17.70 -26.22
CA LEU A 10 6.57 -17.54 -27.14
C LEU A 10 6.59 -18.61 -28.24
N ARG A 11 6.27 -19.87 -27.91
CA ARG A 11 6.17 -20.96 -28.91
C ARG A 11 5.01 -20.74 -29.88
N GLN A 12 3.88 -20.22 -29.41
CA GLN A 12 2.71 -19.91 -30.25
C GLN A 12 3.00 -18.76 -31.22
N ILE A 13 3.67 -17.70 -30.74
CA ILE A 13 4.11 -16.57 -31.59
C ILE A 13 5.10 -17.05 -32.65
N ARG A 14 6.10 -17.85 -32.27
CA ARG A 14 7.07 -18.42 -33.22
C ARG A 14 6.43 -19.27 -34.31
N LYS A 15 5.30 -19.92 -33.99
CA LYS A 15 4.50 -20.71 -34.94
C LYS A 15 3.51 -19.87 -35.76
N GLY A 16 3.45 -18.56 -35.55
CA GLY A 16 2.47 -17.66 -36.19
C GLY A 16 1.04 -17.83 -35.69
N SER A 17 0.83 -18.58 -34.61
CA SER A 17 -0.50 -18.84 -34.05
C SER A 17 -1.01 -17.71 -33.16
N LEU A 18 -0.13 -16.77 -32.79
CA LEU A 18 -0.46 -15.56 -32.07
C LEU A 18 0.33 -14.38 -32.63
N PRO A 19 -0.24 -13.16 -32.63
CA PRO A 19 0.47 -11.94 -32.96
C PRO A 19 1.51 -11.63 -31.87
N ALA A 20 2.61 -10.96 -32.25
CA ALA A 20 3.73 -10.72 -31.35
C ALA A 20 3.33 -9.88 -30.12
N GLU A 21 2.38 -8.96 -30.30
CA GLU A 21 1.86 -8.03 -29.30
C GLU A 21 1.17 -8.75 -28.13
N SER A 22 0.65 -9.97 -28.37
CA SER A 22 0.01 -10.80 -27.33
C SER A 22 0.96 -11.22 -26.21
N ILE A 23 2.27 -11.01 -26.37
CA ILE A 23 3.28 -11.24 -25.33
C ILE A 23 3.17 -10.20 -24.21
N LEU A 24 2.69 -8.98 -24.50
CA LEU A 24 2.58 -7.88 -23.53
C LEU A 24 1.62 -8.23 -22.39
N GLU A 25 0.53 -8.95 -22.70
CA GLU A 25 -0.43 -9.46 -21.69
C GLU A 25 0.23 -10.37 -20.63
N VAL A 26 1.38 -10.97 -20.95
CA VAL A 26 2.13 -11.85 -20.06
C VAL A 26 3.33 -11.14 -19.45
N VAL A 27 4.01 -10.30 -20.23
CA VAL A 27 5.23 -9.61 -19.83
C VAL A 27 4.93 -8.42 -18.93
N ASP A 28 3.89 -7.63 -19.20
CA ASP A 28 3.59 -6.41 -18.44
C ASP A 28 3.30 -6.71 -16.95
N PRO A 29 2.48 -7.72 -16.58
CA PRO A 29 2.29 -8.07 -15.17
C PRO A 29 3.57 -8.61 -14.51
N LEU A 30 4.45 -9.25 -15.28
CA LEU A 30 5.74 -9.72 -14.77
C LEU A 30 6.71 -8.56 -14.58
N LEU A 31 6.69 -7.55 -15.45
CA LEU A 31 7.47 -6.32 -15.30
C LEU A 31 6.94 -5.47 -14.14
N GLU A 32 5.62 -5.34 -13.98
CA GLU A 32 5.03 -4.68 -12.81
C GLU A 32 5.39 -5.39 -11.51
N LEU A 33 5.37 -6.73 -11.50
CA LEU A 33 5.82 -7.52 -10.36
C LEU A 33 7.32 -7.36 -10.14
N LEU A 34 8.12 -7.39 -11.20
CA LEU A 34 9.56 -7.17 -11.15
C LEU A 34 9.86 -5.80 -10.56
N ASP A 35 9.26 -4.73 -11.10
CA ASP A 35 9.37 -3.37 -10.58
C ASP A 35 8.92 -3.28 -9.12
N LEU A 36 7.89 -4.02 -8.71
CA LEU A 36 7.47 -4.08 -7.32
C LEU A 36 8.54 -4.72 -6.40
N VAL A 37 9.26 -5.74 -6.87
CA VAL A 37 10.25 -6.49 -6.08
C VAL A 37 11.71 -6.08 -6.30
N THR A 38 12.01 -5.35 -7.38
CA THR A 38 13.35 -4.86 -7.75
C THR A 38 13.47 -3.35 -7.67
N THR A 39 12.43 -2.62 -7.22
CA THR A 39 12.60 -1.23 -6.76
C THR A 39 13.38 -1.20 -5.44
N ASP A 40 14.65 -1.59 -5.52
CA ASP A 40 15.71 -1.43 -4.51
C ASP A 40 16.41 -0.06 -4.60
N ASN A 41 15.84 0.91 -5.32
CA ASN A 41 16.37 2.28 -5.42
C ASN A 41 15.57 3.30 -4.62
N VAL A 42 15.27 2.96 -3.37
CA VAL A 42 15.28 3.95 -2.30
C VAL A 42 16.19 3.36 -1.25
N SER A 43 17.18 4.10 -0.81
CA SER A 43 17.78 3.88 0.50
C SER A 43 16.66 3.96 1.53
N ILE A 44 15.99 2.85 1.78
CA ILE A 44 14.98 2.72 2.83
C ILE A 44 15.78 3.03 4.11
N PRO A 45 15.54 4.15 4.80
CA PRO A 45 15.97 4.21 6.18
C PRO A 45 15.21 3.05 6.81
N ALA A 46 15.93 2.00 7.24
CA ALA A 46 15.32 0.80 7.82
C ALA A 46 14.11 1.26 8.60
N ALA A 47 12.91 0.76 8.22
CA ALA A 47 11.67 1.07 8.92
C ALA A 47 12.03 1.00 10.40
N GLY A 48 12.21 2.16 11.03
CA GLY A 48 12.91 2.15 12.31
C GLY A 48 12.11 1.26 13.23
N GLU A 49 12.75 0.59 14.19
CA GLU A 49 11.99 0.03 15.31
C GLU A 49 10.94 1.08 15.72
N ASN A 50 9.67 0.66 15.75
CA ASN A 50 8.48 1.47 16.05
C ASN A 50 7.86 2.34 14.92
N SER A 51 8.05 2.04 13.62
CA SER A 51 7.28 2.71 12.55
C SER A 51 5.83 2.22 12.44
N VAL A 52 4.87 3.13 12.54
CA VAL A 52 3.43 2.82 12.67
C VAL A 52 2.62 3.56 11.62
N PHE A 53 1.89 2.83 10.79
CA PHE A 53 0.94 3.41 9.84
C PHE A 53 -0.39 3.75 10.53
N ILE A 54 -0.90 4.96 10.41
CA ILE A 54 -2.22 5.31 10.94
C ILE A 54 -3.28 4.91 9.91
N ALA A 55 -4.03 3.86 10.22
CA ALA A 55 -5.12 3.39 9.37
C ALA A 55 -6.41 4.14 9.65
N GLY A 56 -7.20 4.38 8.62
CA GLY A 56 -8.43 5.14 8.74
C GLY A 56 -9.00 5.54 7.40
N ASP A 57 -10.11 6.26 7.46
CA ASP A 57 -10.72 6.87 6.29
C ASP A 57 -9.75 7.83 5.60
N LEU A 58 -9.66 7.75 4.27
CA LEU A 58 -8.92 8.73 3.47
C LEU A 58 -9.81 9.91 3.07
N PHE A 59 -11.13 9.72 3.17
CA PHE A 59 -12.16 10.67 2.76
C PHE A 59 -13.24 10.80 3.82
N SER A 60 -13.71 12.01 4.06
CA SER A 60 -14.81 12.32 4.97
C SER A 60 -15.56 13.56 4.49
N ALA A 61 -16.85 13.64 4.78
CA ALA A 61 -17.63 14.88 4.59
C ALA A 61 -17.08 16.02 5.46
N ASP A 62 -16.51 15.70 6.62
CA ASP A 62 -15.79 16.64 7.48
C ASP A 62 -14.28 16.37 7.43
N ARG A 63 -13.62 17.01 6.45
CA ARG A 63 -12.16 16.90 6.25
C ARG A 63 -11.37 17.46 7.44
N LYS A 64 -11.89 18.47 8.12
CA LYS A 64 -11.20 19.10 9.27
C LYS A 64 -11.18 18.13 10.46
N LEU A 65 -12.32 17.51 10.76
CA LEU A 65 -12.40 16.49 11.80
C LEU A 65 -11.51 15.29 11.47
N LEU A 66 -11.49 14.86 10.21
CA LEU A 66 -10.62 13.77 9.77
C LEU A 66 -9.13 14.08 9.99
N MET A 67 -8.69 15.28 9.58
CA MET A 67 -7.30 15.74 9.79
C MET A 67 -6.96 15.85 11.28
N GLN A 68 -7.86 16.43 12.08
CA GLN A 68 -7.67 16.56 13.52
C GLN A 68 -7.51 15.18 14.18
N ARG A 69 -8.42 14.23 13.91
CA ARG A 69 -8.36 12.87 14.45
C ARG A 69 -7.03 12.19 14.15
N ASN A 70 -6.52 12.33 12.93
CA ASN A 70 -5.23 11.75 12.55
C ASN A 70 -4.05 12.47 13.20
N SER A 71 -4.11 13.80 13.33
CA SER A 71 -3.10 14.58 14.05
C SER A 71 -3.02 14.17 15.54
N ASP A 72 -4.17 13.94 16.19
CA ASP A 72 -4.22 13.49 17.58
C ASP A 72 -3.59 12.10 17.73
N ALA A 73 -3.86 11.19 16.79
CA ALA A 73 -3.23 9.87 16.73
C ALA A 73 -1.70 9.96 16.52
N GLU A 74 -1.22 10.87 15.67
CA GLU A 74 0.22 11.10 15.51
C GLU A 74 0.88 11.57 16.82
N ILE A 75 0.24 12.49 17.53
CA ILE A 75 0.73 13.00 18.82
C ILE A 75 0.80 11.86 19.84
N LEU A 76 -0.28 11.07 19.95
CA LEU A 76 -0.36 9.94 20.86
C LEU A 76 0.74 8.92 20.59
N LEU A 77 0.88 8.47 19.34
CA LEU A 77 1.88 7.48 18.94
C LEU A 77 3.31 8.00 19.19
N LYS A 78 3.59 9.27 18.88
CA LYS A 78 4.89 9.88 19.19
C LYS A 78 5.18 9.91 20.69
N ALA A 79 4.18 10.19 21.52
CA ALA A 79 4.33 10.19 22.98
C ALA A 79 4.71 8.81 23.53
N TYR A 80 4.31 7.72 22.86
CA TYR A 80 4.70 6.35 23.18
C TYR A 80 6.00 5.88 22.49
N GLY A 81 6.75 6.80 21.84
CA GLY A 81 8.02 6.47 21.21
C GLY A 81 7.90 5.83 19.82
N HIS A 82 6.72 5.87 19.21
CA HIS A 82 6.51 5.43 17.83
C HIS A 82 6.86 6.53 16.81
N LYS A 83 7.07 6.09 15.57
CA LYS A 83 7.27 6.92 14.39
C LYS A 83 6.05 6.79 13.49
N PRO A 84 4.99 7.58 13.72
CA PRO A 84 3.75 7.45 12.97
C PRO A 84 3.91 7.97 11.54
N LEU A 85 3.20 7.33 10.61
CA LEU A 85 2.97 7.80 9.26
C LEU A 85 1.47 8.01 9.07
N ASN A 86 1.09 9.27 8.80
CA ASN A 86 -0.28 9.65 8.47
C ASN A 86 -0.47 9.68 6.94
N PRO A 87 -1.30 8.81 6.34
CA PRO A 87 -1.48 8.75 4.90
C PRO A 87 -2.08 10.02 4.31
N LEU A 88 -2.84 10.81 5.08
CA LEU A 88 -3.47 12.05 4.60
C LEU A 88 -2.44 13.12 4.23
N SER A 89 -1.24 13.07 4.82
CA SER A 89 -0.14 13.97 4.48
C SER A 89 0.49 13.69 3.10
N LEU A 90 0.25 12.49 2.55
CA LEU A 90 0.85 12.01 1.31
C LEU A 90 -0.10 12.10 0.12
N ILE A 91 -1.41 12.13 0.37
CA ILE A 91 -2.43 12.06 -0.67
C ILE A 91 -2.72 13.47 -1.20
N PRO A 92 -2.46 13.73 -2.50
CA PRO A 92 -2.78 15.02 -3.10
C PRO A 92 -4.27 15.36 -2.97
N GLU A 93 -4.57 16.62 -2.74
CA GLU A 93 -5.95 17.09 -2.70
C GLU A 93 -6.66 16.85 -4.04
N GLY A 94 -7.95 16.50 -3.99
CA GLY A 94 -8.72 16.14 -5.17
C GLY A 94 -8.45 14.73 -5.73
N SER A 95 -7.56 13.95 -5.12
CA SER A 95 -7.33 12.55 -5.53
C SER A 95 -8.62 11.73 -5.44
N GLY A 96 -8.89 10.95 -6.48
CA GLY A 96 -9.92 9.91 -6.42
C GLY A 96 -9.52 8.77 -5.48
N TRP A 97 -10.49 7.94 -5.11
CA TRP A 97 -10.30 6.84 -4.15
C TRP A 97 -9.19 5.86 -4.56
N GLN A 98 -9.18 5.41 -5.83
CA GLN A 98 -8.19 4.44 -6.31
C GLN A 98 -6.75 4.98 -6.25
N PRO A 99 -6.42 6.17 -6.80
CA PRO A 99 -5.10 6.78 -6.62
C PRO A 99 -4.70 6.96 -5.14
N ALA A 100 -5.62 7.46 -4.31
CA ALA A 100 -5.35 7.67 -2.88
C ALA A 100 -5.02 6.36 -2.16
N MET A 101 -5.78 5.29 -2.42
CA MET A 101 -5.53 3.97 -1.83
C MET A 101 -4.19 3.38 -2.29
N ARG A 102 -3.80 3.57 -3.56
CA ARG A 102 -2.48 3.12 -4.06
C ARG A 102 -1.34 3.82 -3.34
N ILE A 103 -1.41 5.14 -3.16
CA ILE A 103 -0.42 5.92 -2.40
C ILE A 103 -0.37 5.44 -0.95
N SER A 104 -1.55 5.30 -0.33
CA SER A 104 -1.72 4.85 1.05
C SER A 104 -1.09 3.47 1.30
N LEU A 105 -1.43 2.47 0.48
CA LEU A 105 -0.90 1.12 0.61
C LEU A 105 0.61 1.04 0.31
N THR A 106 1.09 1.80 -0.68
CA THR A 106 2.53 1.87 -0.96
C THR A 106 3.29 2.41 0.24
N ALA A 107 2.77 3.45 0.89
CA ALA A 107 3.38 4.02 2.09
C ALA A 107 3.36 3.05 3.28
N LEU A 108 2.25 2.33 3.49
CA LEU A 108 2.13 1.27 4.49
C LEU A 108 3.20 0.18 4.27
N ILE A 109 3.30 -0.34 3.04
CA ILE A 109 4.20 -1.46 2.70
C ILE A 109 5.67 -1.04 2.80
N LYS A 110 6.03 0.12 2.26
CA LYS A 110 7.44 0.52 2.15
C LYS A 110 8.02 1.14 3.42
N ASN A 111 7.20 1.74 4.30
CA ASN A 111 7.71 2.60 5.37
C ASN A 111 7.34 2.15 6.79
N CYS A 112 6.41 1.21 6.94
CA CYS A 112 5.86 0.83 8.25
C CYS A 112 6.08 -0.65 8.55
N THR A 113 6.15 -0.99 9.83
CA THR A 113 6.19 -2.38 10.34
C THR A 113 5.04 -2.68 11.28
N SER A 114 4.25 -1.66 11.62
CA SER A 114 3.08 -1.73 12.48
C SER A 114 1.93 -0.91 11.88
N ILE A 115 0.71 -1.20 12.31
CA ILE A 115 -0.50 -0.48 11.93
C ILE A 115 -1.27 -0.07 13.19
N ALA A 116 -1.66 1.21 13.26
CA ALA A 116 -2.54 1.76 14.28
C ALA A 116 -3.97 1.81 13.77
N LEU A 117 -4.91 1.30 14.55
CA LEU A 117 -6.33 1.23 14.21
C LEU A 117 -7.15 2.04 15.21
N PHE A 118 -8.04 2.90 14.71
CA PHE A 118 -9.10 3.50 15.53
C PHE A 118 -10.12 2.44 15.98
N PRO A 119 -10.80 2.60 17.14
CA PRO A 119 -11.78 1.63 17.63
C PRO A 119 -12.86 1.26 16.60
N GLU A 120 -13.27 2.20 15.75
CA GLU A 120 -14.29 2.06 14.72
C GLU A 120 -13.75 1.64 13.33
N TRP A 121 -12.48 1.23 13.21
CA TRP A 121 -11.83 0.91 11.93
C TRP A 121 -12.64 -0.07 11.07
N GLY A 122 -13.35 -1.01 11.69
CA GLY A 122 -14.20 -2.00 11.03
C GLY A 122 -15.39 -1.41 10.27
N ARG A 123 -15.66 -0.10 10.37
CA ARG A 123 -16.68 0.60 9.58
C ARG A 123 -16.10 1.31 8.35
N SER A 124 -14.78 1.47 8.29
CA SER A 124 -14.08 2.13 7.20
C SER A 124 -13.62 1.12 6.16
N ARG A 125 -14.11 1.24 4.93
CA ARG A 125 -13.62 0.44 3.80
C ARG A 125 -12.10 0.58 3.62
N ASP A 126 -11.61 1.80 3.86
CA ASP A 126 -10.21 2.16 3.67
C ASP A 126 -9.35 1.49 4.74
N ALA A 127 -9.72 1.66 6.01
CA ALA A 127 -9.01 1.04 7.12
C ALA A 127 -9.04 -0.49 7.06
N GLN A 128 -10.16 -1.09 6.65
CA GLN A 128 -10.25 -2.54 6.45
C GLN A 128 -9.28 -3.02 5.38
N THR A 129 -9.14 -2.29 4.27
CA THR A 129 -8.21 -2.65 3.18
C THR A 129 -6.75 -2.55 3.66
N GLN A 130 -6.42 -1.46 4.37
CA GLN A 130 -5.09 -1.25 4.95
C GLN A 130 -4.76 -2.34 5.99
N PHE A 131 -5.71 -2.67 6.88
CA PHE A 131 -5.56 -3.74 7.87
C PHE A 131 -5.37 -5.11 7.22
N LEU A 132 -6.13 -5.43 6.17
CA LEU A 132 -5.98 -6.68 5.45
C LEU A 132 -4.56 -6.86 4.92
N VAL A 133 -3.99 -5.82 4.30
CA VAL A 133 -2.63 -5.83 3.77
C VAL A 133 -1.61 -5.97 4.91
N ALA A 134 -1.71 -5.15 5.96
CA ALA A 134 -0.82 -5.20 7.11
C ALA A 134 -0.84 -6.56 7.81
N SER A 135 -2.02 -7.16 7.98
CA SER A 135 -2.20 -8.48 8.58
C SER A 135 -1.55 -9.58 7.74
N HIS A 136 -1.63 -9.51 6.40
CA HIS A 136 -0.98 -10.48 5.52
C HIS A 136 0.55 -10.37 5.54
N LEU A 137 1.08 -9.18 5.84
CA LEU A 137 2.51 -8.93 5.98
C LEU A 137 3.04 -9.18 7.40
N GLY A 138 2.18 -9.58 8.34
CA GLY A 138 2.57 -9.87 9.72
C GLY A 138 2.92 -8.63 10.55
N TYR A 139 2.33 -7.48 10.24
CA TYR A 139 2.60 -6.23 10.97
C TYR A 139 2.00 -6.28 12.38
N ASN A 140 2.66 -5.61 13.33
CA ASN A 140 2.11 -5.43 14.67
C ASN A 140 0.87 -4.52 14.63
N VAL A 141 -0.15 -4.86 15.40
CA VAL A 141 -1.39 -4.07 15.48
C VAL A 141 -1.41 -3.30 16.79
N ILE A 142 -1.66 -2.00 16.69
CA ILE A 142 -1.81 -1.07 17.82
C ILE A 142 -3.23 -0.52 17.77
N MET A 143 -3.93 -0.56 18.89
CA MET A 143 -5.23 0.10 19.03
C MET A 143 -5.04 1.50 19.61
N LEU A 144 -5.67 2.50 18.98
CA LEU A 144 -5.67 3.90 19.41
C LEU A 144 -6.75 4.20 20.46
#